data_AF-A0A352HPJ8-F1
#
_entry.id   AF-A0A352HPJ8-F1
#
_cell.length_a   1.000
_cell.length_b   1.000
_cell.length_c   1.000
_cell.angle_alpha   90.00
_cell.angle_beta   90.00
_cell.angle_gamma   90.00
#
_symmetry.space_group_name_H-M   'P 1'
#
loop_
_entity.id
_entity.type
_entity.pdbx_description
1 polymer ?
#
loop_
_entity_poly.entity_id
_entity_poly.type
_entity_poly.pdbx_seq_one_letter_code
_entity_poly.pdbx_strand_id
1 'polypeptide(L)'
;GGQYIVPLDWYTRAETGLTATEDKDPAPGRGIDCLNNKDFPSIIYSTACITAPFDKYESQPTNQITGSHIYDIPYNLGSAFTVAGNYGGPAYLGNTREGLLNKSALMEAKWGTQILDHTKIGIAEAISKLLSRTPHLASSHHLIGEPEFEMWLGKPGQMGMVVESTDNSIQIASSELDSSTVCLFDGNSKRVLRNISGTDISIQNTSSLSHYTLSVWKPGFLPFIRFYGAQGTLSDFDEKFIVLDAEIGEQYTGTLPVGRAFCVGSNATLTIEALKAVNVNRSCIIEEGGTLTIAGDDKVTLNCTVKTGGKLKVTAKSIQMGNGFTVEPGGTLDIQYK
;
A
#
# COMPACT_ATOMS: atom_id res chain seq x y z
N GLY A 1 3.03 -26.97 4.46
CA GLY A 1 4.23 -26.15 4.26
C GLY A 1 4.36 -25.93 2.78
N GLY A 2 3.92 -24.77 2.30
CA GLY A 2 3.94 -24.44 0.87
C GLY A 2 5.33 -23.96 0.49
N GLN A 3 5.90 -24.55 -0.56
CA GLN A 3 7.08 -24.01 -1.22
C GLN A 3 6.62 -22.76 -1.98
N TYR A 4 6.98 -21.59 -1.45
CA TYR A 4 6.87 -20.32 -2.14
C TYR A 4 8.19 -20.04 -2.87
N ILE A 5 8.08 -19.58 -4.12
CA ILE A 5 9.08 -18.82 -4.86
C ILE A 5 10.37 -19.60 -5.14
N VAL A 6 10.47 -20.09 -6.38
CA VAL A 6 11.72 -20.57 -6.96
C VAL A 6 12.33 -19.38 -7.70
N PRO A 7 13.45 -18.80 -7.24
CA PRO A 7 14.13 -17.74 -7.98
C PRO A 7 14.60 -18.26 -9.34
N LEU A 8 14.77 -17.37 -10.33
CA LEU A 8 14.96 -17.77 -11.73
C LEU A 8 16.26 -18.57 -11.96
N ASP A 9 17.23 -18.41 -11.06
CA ASP A 9 18.49 -19.15 -10.96
C ASP A 9 18.34 -20.60 -10.45
N TRP A 10 17.15 -21.01 -10.02
CA TRP A 10 16.84 -22.39 -9.63
C TRP A 10 16.16 -23.21 -10.72
N TYR A 11 15.71 -22.63 -11.83
CA TYR A 11 15.15 -23.42 -12.91
C TYR A 11 16.27 -24.17 -13.65
N THR A 12 16.37 -25.47 -13.40
CA THR A 12 17.11 -26.34 -14.30
C THR A 12 16.29 -26.56 -15.58
N ARG A 13 16.94 -26.76 -16.74
CA ARG A 13 16.21 -27.12 -17.98
C ARG A 13 15.29 -28.34 -17.84
N ALA A 14 15.57 -29.21 -16.86
CA ALA A 14 14.75 -30.36 -16.55
C ALA A 14 13.38 -30.00 -15.93
N GLU A 15 13.28 -28.87 -15.22
CA GLU A 15 12.06 -28.42 -14.54
C GLU A 15 11.17 -27.54 -15.43
N THR A 16 11.76 -26.83 -16.39
CA THR A 16 11.01 -26.00 -17.35
C THR A 16 10.59 -26.76 -18.60
N GLY A 17 11.20 -27.93 -18.87
CA GLY A 17 10.98 -28.69 -20.10
C GLY A 17 11.53 -28.01 -21.37
N LEU A 18 12.28 -26.92 -21.22
CA LEU A 18 12.82 -26.13 -22.34
C LEU A 18 14.12 -26.74 -22.88
N THR A 19 14.22 -26.85 -24.20
CA THR A 19 15.46 -27.23 -24.89
C THR A 19 16.51 -26.11 -24.81
N ALA A 20 17.78 -26.46 -25.04
CA ALA A 20 18.88 -25.49 -25.07
C ALA A 20 18.72 -24.35 -26.11
N THR A 21 17.86 -24.57 -27.10
CA THR A 21 17.48 -23.60 -28.15
C THR A 21 16.33 -22.68 -27.75
N GLU A 22 15.48 -23.13 -26.82
CA GLU A 22 14.34 -22.38 -26.29
C GLU A 22 14.77 -21.49 -25.10
N ASP A 23 15.73 -21.97 -24.31
CA ASP A 23 16.45 -21.23 -23.27
C ASP A 23 17.63 -20.44 -23.87
N LYS A 24 17.29 -19.40 -24.66
CA LYS A 24 18.28 -18.52 -25.29
C LYS A 24 18.86 -17.58 -24.24
N ASP A 25 19.99 -18.00 -23.66
CA ASP A 25 20.87 -17.21 -22.78
C ASP A 25 20.51 -17.24 -21.28
N PRO A 26 20.79 -18.36 -20.58
CA PRO A 26 20.59 -18.50 -19.13
C PRO A 26 21.63 -17.74 -18.30
N ALA A 27 22.29 -16.73 -18.87
CA ALA A 27 23.29 -15.96 -18.15
C ALA A 27 22.63 -15.24 -16.96
N PRO A 28 23.14 -15.44 -15.72
CA PRO A 28 22.59 -14.79 -14.55
C PRO A 28 22.65 -13.27 -14.70
N GLY A 29 21.68 -12.56 -14.10
CA GLY A 29 21.65 -11.10 -14.12
C GLY A 29 20.84 -10.46 -15.25
N ARG A 30 20.04 -11.23 -16.01
CA ARG A 30 19.29 -10.75 -17.19
C ARG A 30 17.78 -10.93 -17.12
N GLY A 31 17.28 -11.54 -16.06
CA GLY A 31 15.85 -11.73 -15.83
C GLY A 31 15.19 -10.54 -15.16
N ILE A 32 13.87 -10.56 -15.10
CA ILE A 32 13.05 -9.55 -14.43
C ILE A 32 13.32 -9.48 -12.91
N ASP A 33 13.76 -10.60 -12.34
CA ASP A 33 14.22 -10.76 -10.96
C ASP A 33 15.49 -9.95 -10.64
N CYS A 34 16.18 -9.45 -11.67
CA CYS A 34 17.36 -8.61 -11.53
C CYS A 34 17.02 -7.11 -11.47
N LEU A 35 15.74 -6.74 -11.55
CA LEU A 35 15.30 -5.35 -11.39
C LEU A 35 15.50 -4.89 -9.94
N ASN A 36 16.28 -3.82 -9.74
CA ASN A 36 16.53 -3.22 -8.43
C ASN A 36 15.66 -1.97 -8.19
N ASN A 37 14.37 -2.05 -8.50
CA ASN A 37 13.45 -0.91 -8.48
C ASN A 37 12.39 -1.02 -7.37
N LYS A 38 12.70 -1.70 -6.27
CA LYS A 38 11.80 -1.92 -5.12
C LYS A 38 11.04 -0.66 -4.71
N ASP A 39 11.76 0.46 -4.57
CA ASP A 39 11.20 1.74 -4.10
C ASP A 39 10.83 2.68 -5.26
N PHE A 40 11.00 2.22 -6.50
CA PHE A 40 10.73 2.96 -7.74
C PHE A 40 9.94 2.07 -8.72
N PRO A 41 8.75 1.60 -8.32
CA PRO A 41 7.96 0.71 -9.16
C PRO A 41 7.53 1.42 -10.44
N SER A 42 7.37 0.65 -11.52
CA SER A 42 6.91 1.15 -12.82
C SER A 42 5.64 0.45 -13.27
N ILE A 43 5.02 0.97 -14.33
CA ILE A 43 3.90 0.33 -15.01
C ILE A 43 4.38 -0.02 -16.41
N ILE A 44 4.07 -1.24 -16.86
CA ILE A 44 4.43 -1.68 -18.20
C ILE A 44 3.18 -1.81 -19.05
N TYR A 45 3.23 -1.23 -20.26
CA TYR A 45 2.34 -1.58 -21.35
C TYR A 45 3.16 -2.31 -22.42
N SER A 46 2.73 -3.51 -22.81
CA SER A 46 3.43 -4.35 -23.77
C SER A 46 2.58 -4.65 -24.99
N THR A 47 3.11 -4.33 -26.16
CA THR A 47 2.52 -4.68 -27.46
C THR A 47 2.97 -6.04 -27.99
N ALA A 48 3.83 -6.74 -27.24
CA ALA A 48 4.38 -8.04 -27.61
C ALA A 48 3.32 -9.15 -27.67
N CYS A 49 3.65 -10.25 -28.35
CA CYS A 49 2.70 -11.27 -28.72
C CYS A 49 2.06 -12.00 -27.53
N ILE A 50 2.87 -12.67 -26.70
CA ILE A 50 2.37 -13.50 -25.59
C ILE A 50 3.28 -13.26 -24.40
N THR A 51 2.84 -12.40 -23.48
CA THR A 51 3.63 -12.04 -22.29
C THR A 51 2.93 -12.33 -20.98
N ALA A 52 1.61 -12.40 -20.98
CA ALA A 52 0.82 -12.62 -19.78
C ALA A 52 -0.12 -13.85 -19.86
N PRO A 53 0.25 -14.99 -20.47
CA PRO A 53 -0.62 -16.17 -20.45
C PRO A 53 -0.80 -16.65 -19.00
N PHE A 54 -2.01 -16.60 -18.49
CA PHE A 54 -2.34 -17.00 -17.11
C PHE A 54 -3.03 -18.37 -17.04
N ASP A 55 -3.23 -19.02 -18.19
CA ASP A 55 -3.87 -20.32 -18.32
C ASP A 55 -2.89 -21.36 -18.85
N LYS A 56 -3.15 -22.64 -18.54
CA LYS A 56 -2.44 -23.76 -19.16
C LYS A 56 -3.04 -24.03 -20.53
N TYR A 57 -2.31 -23.67 -21.57
CA TYR A 57 -2.74 -23.95 -22.94
C TYR A 57 -2.11 -25.24 -23.46
N GLU A 58 -2.97 -26.20 -23.83
CA GLU A 58 -2.56 -27.37 -24.59
C GLU A 58 -2.62 -27.04 -26.08
N SER A 59 -1.48 -27.08 -26.78
CA SER A 59 -1.53 -27.22 -28.23
C SER A 59 -1.88 -28.66 -28.56
N GLN A 60 -2.92 -28.88 -29.37
CA GLN A 60 -3.14 -30.18 -30.00
C GLN A 60 -1.88 -30.59 -30.79
N PRO A 61 -1.48 -31.88 -30.77
CA PRO A 61 -0.22 -32.31 -31.34
C PRO A 61 -0.34 -32.38 -32.86
N THR A 62 0.51 -31.68 -33.60
CA THR A 62 0.97 -32.22 -34.87
C THR A 62 2.05 -33.26 -34.55
N ASN A 63 1.60 -34.43 -34.11
CA ASN A 63 2.36 -35.68 -34.03
C ASN A 63 3.62 -35.74 -33.15
N GLN A 64 3.62 -35.24 -31.91
CA GLN A 64 4.31 -35.86 -30.76
C GLN A 64 4.15 -35.07 -29.45
N ILE A 65 4.14 -35.83 -28.34
CA ILE A 65 4.08 -35.48 -26.91
C ILE A 65 2.70 -35.11 -26.34
N THR A 66 1.96 -36.15 -25.96
CA THR A 66 0.93 -36.16 -24.91
C THR A 66 1.50 -35.61 -23.60
N GLY A 67 0.99 -34.45 -23.14
CA GLY A 67 1.34 -33.83 -21.86
C GLY A 67 2.05 -32.48 -21.92
N SER A 68 2.29 -31.91 -23.11
CA SER A 68 3.04 -30.64 -23.25
C SER A 68 2.11 -29.43 -23.15
N HIS A 69 1.91 -28.90 -21.94
CA HIS A 69 1.33 -27.58 -21.78
C HIS A 69 2.34 -26.51 -22.25
N ILE A 70 1.92 -25.56 -23.09
CA ILE A 70 2.79 -24.47 -23.57
C ILE A 70 2.97 -23.38 -22.50
N TYR A 71 2.00 -23.25 -21.59
CA TYR A 71 2.00 -22.25 -20.53
C TYR A 71 1.73 -22.92 -19.17
N ASP A 72 2.66 -23.74 -18.69
CA ASP A 72 2.62 -24.33 -17.35
C ASP A 72 3.81 -23.86 -16.53
N ILE A 73 3.81 -22.56 -16.22
CA ILE A 73 4.86 -21.89 -15.44
C ILE A 73 4.25 -21.19 -14.21
N PRO A 74 4.94 -21.15 -13.05
CA PRO A 74 4.43 -20.50 -11.84
C PRO A 74 4.14 -19.01 -12.02
N TYR A 75 4.94 -18.31 -12.81
CA TYR A 75 4.76 -16.91 -13.14
C TYR A 75 4.97 -16.66 -14.63
N ASN A 76 4.02 -15.98 -15.29
CA ASN A 76 4.26 -15.36 -16.59
C ASN A 76 4.94 -13.99 -16.38
N LEU A 77 5.33 -13.30 -17.45
CA LEU A 77 6.03 -12.01 -17.32
C LEU A 77 5.19 -10.98 -16.54
N GLY A 78 3.88 -10.93 -16.77
CA GLY A 78 2.98 -10.01 -16.09
C GLY A 78 2.80 -10.31 -14.60
N SER A 79 2.68 -11.58 -14.21
CA SER A 79 2.60 -11.96 -12.80
C SER A 79 3.97 -11.89 -12.11
N ALA A 80 5.06 -12.20 -12.81
CA ALA A 80 6.41 -12.01 -12.28
C ALA A 80 6.68 -10.53 -11.96
N PHE A 81 6.32 -9.63 -12.89
CA PHE A 81 6.47 -8.19 -12.70
C PHE A 81 5.66 -7.63 -11.52
N THR A 82 4.50 -8.23 -11.22
CA THR A 82 3.57 -7.66 -10.22
C THR A 82 3.71 -8.27 -8.84
N VAL A 83 4.07 -9.56 -8.71
CA VAL A 83 3.99 -10.28 -7.42
C VAL A 83 5.15 -11.23 -7.10
N ALA A 84 6.13 -11.46 -8.00
CA ALA A 84 7.16 -12.47 -7.75
C ALA A 84 8.30 -12.03 -6.83
N GLY A 85 8.40 -10.74 -6.47
CA GLY A 85 9.43 -10.28 -5.54
C GLY A 85 9.34 -8.79 -5.22
N ASN A 86 10.41 -8.28 -4.59
CA ASN A 86 10.57 -6.86 -4.24
C ASN A 86 11.08 -6.03 -5.45
N TYR A 87 10.46 -6.22 -6.62
CA TYR A 87 10.83 -5.59 -7.87
C TYR A 87 9.61 -5.46 -8.79
N GLY A 88 9.73 -4.72 -9.89
CA GLY A 88 8.68 -4.59 -10.89
C GLY A 88 7.71 -3.45 -10.59
N GLY A 89 6.42 -3.72 -10.48
CA GLY A 89 5.45 -2.67 -10.14
C GLY A 89 3.98 -3.08 -10.16
N PRO A 90 3.05 -2.12 -9.92
CA PRO A 90 1.67 -2.42 -9.53
C PRO A 90 0.78 -2.94 -10.66
N ALA A 91 1.17 -2.73 -11.92
CA ALA A 91 0.42 -3.22 -13.07
C ALA A 91 1.29 -3.52 -14.28
N TYR A 92 0.92 -4.60 -14.97
CA TYR A 92 1.44 -5.01 -16.25
C TYR A 92 0.28 -5.18 -17.23
N LEU A 93 0.32 -4.48 -18.35
CA LEU A 93 -0.65 -4.56 -19.43
C LEU A 93 -0.04 -5.31 -20.60
N GLY A 94 -0.64 -6.43 -21.00
CA GLY A 94 -0.13 -7.18 -22.15
C GLY A 94 -0.99 -8.35 -22.54
N ASN A 95 -0.53 -9.07 -23.56
CA ASN A 95 -1.34 -10.08 -24.23
C ASN A 95 -1.15 -11.50 -23.65
N THR A 96 -2.26 -12.23 -23.51
CA THR A 96 -2.31 -13.66 -23.17
C THR A 96 -2.22 -14.56 -24.41
N ARG A 97 -2.42 -13.99 -25.60
CA ARG A 97 -2.42 -14.64 -26.93
C ARG A 97 -1.83 -13.70 -27.95
N GLU A 98 -1.39 -14.22 -29.09
CA GLU A 98 -0.73 -13.48 -30.18
C GLU A 98 -1.24 -12.04 -30.38
N GLY A 99 -0.43 -11.08 -29.95
CA GLY A 99 -0.62 -9.67 -30.25
C GLY A 99 -0.58 -9.39 -31.75
N LEU A 100 -1.45 -8.49 -32.21
CA LEU A 100 -1.51 -8.09 -33.62
C LEU A 100 -0.71 -6.81 -33.82
N LEU A 101 0.53 -6.90 -34.32
CA LEU A 101 1.52 -5.81 -34.41
C LEU A 101 0.92 -4.39 -34.55
N ASN A 102 0.25 -4.10 -35.67
CA ASN A 102 -0.32 -2.77 -35.95
C ASN A 102 -1.51 -2.41 -35.03
N LYS A 103 -2.29 -3.40 -34.59
CA LYS A 103 -3.49 -3.17 -33.77
C LYS A 103 -3.13 -3.03 -32.29
N SER A 104 -2.10 -3.74 -31.81
CA SER A 104 -1.57 -3.61 -30.46
C SER A 104 -1.00 -2.20 -30.25
N ALA A 105 -0.17 -1.71 -31.17
CA ALA A 105 0.35 -0.34 -31.13
C ALA A 105 -0.76 0.73 -31.20
N LEU A 106 -1.80 0.50 -32.01
CA LEU A 106 -2.96 1.41 -32.05
C LEU A 106 -3.74 1.42 -30.73
N MET A 107 -3.87 0.27 -30.07
CA MET A 107 -4.54 0.17 -28.77
C MET A 107 -3.72 0.84 -27.67
N GLU A 108 -2.39 0.69 -27.67
CA GLU A 108 -1.47 1.42 -26.79
C GLU A 108 -1.62 2.92 -26.94
N ALA A 109 -1.60 3.43 -28.18
CA ALA A 109 -1.78 4.85 -28.45
C ALA A 109 -3.13 5.37 -27.92
N LYS A 110 -4.20 4.57 -28.05
CA LYS A 110 -5.52 4.88 -27.47
C LYS A 110 -5.49 4.85 -25.95
N TRP A 111 -4.84 3.86 -25.35
CA TRP A 111 -4.69 3.80 -23.91
C TRP A 111 -3.94 5.03 -23.38
N GLY A 112 -2.87 5.46 -24.05
CA GLY A 112 -2.09 6.64 -23.71
C GLY A 112 -2.90 7.94 -23.78
N THR A 113 -3.91 8.05 -24.65
CA THR A 113 -4.85 9.19 -24.60
C THR A 113 -5.88 9.02 -23.49
N GLN A 114 -6.41 7.81 -23.29
CA GLN A 114 -7.44 7.56 -22.27
C GLN A 114 -6.93 7.72 -20.84
N ILE A 115 -5.65 7.46 -20.56
CA ILE A 115 -5.12 7.66 -19.20
C ILE A 115 -5.06 9.14 -18.79
N LEU A 116 -5.02 10.07 -19.76
CA LEU A 116 -5.07 11.51 -19.51
C LEU A 116 -6.48 11.95 -19.06
N ASP A 117 -7.52 11.31 -19.57
CA ASP A 117 -8.92 11.62 -19.28
C ASP A 117 -9.51 10.75 -18.16
N HIS A 118 -8.90 9.59 -17.91
CA HIS A 118 -9.33 8.59 -16.94
C HIS A 118 -8.14 8.12 -16.11
N THR A 119 -8.04 8.63 -14.89
CA THR A 119 -6.88 8.40 -14.02
C THR A 119 -6.74 6.94 -13.57
N LYS A 120 -7.85 6.19 -13.54
CA LYS A 120 -7.86 4.75 -13.24
C LYS A 120 -7.43 3.94 -14.44
N ILE A 121 -6.33 3.20 -14.27
CA ILE A 121 -5.67 2.47 -15.34
C ILE A 121 -6.58 1.41 -16.02
N GLY A 122 -7.43 0.73 -15.25
CA GLY A 122 -8.36 -0.27 -15.78
C GLY A 122 -9.46 0.34 -16.65
N ILE A 123 -9.93 1.55 -16.32
CA ILE A 123 -10.90 2.29 -17.16
C ILE A 123 -10.26 2.67 -18.49
N ALA A 124 -9.03 3.21 -18.45
CA ALA A 124 -8.29 3.55 -19.65
C ALA A 124 -8.05 2.32 -20.55
N GLU A 125 -7.71 1.17 -19.96
CA GLU A 125 -7.56 -0.08 -20.72
C GLU A 125 -8.87 -0.50 -21.39
N ALA A 126 -9.97 -0.55 -20.62
CA ALA A 126 -11.28 -0.98 -21.13
C ALA A 126 -11.75 -0.11 -22.31
N ILE A 127 -11.58 1.21 -22.20
CA ILE A 127 -11.96 2.13 -23.28
C ILE A 127 -11.01 1.97 -24.47
N SER A 128 -9.71 1.79 -24.26
CA SER A 128 -8.76 1.55 -25.36
C SER A 128 -9.13 0.30 -26.19
N LYS A 129 -9.58 -0.77 -25.52
CA LYS A 129 -10.09 -2.00 -26.16
C LYS A 129 -11.32 -1.70 -27.01
N LEU A 130 -12.30 -0.97 -26.46
CA LEU A 130 -13.51 -0.55 -27.18
C LEU A 130 -13.17 0.29 -28.43
N LEU A 131 -12.28 1.28 -28.27
CA LEU A 131 -11.89 2.17 -29.35
C LEU A 131 -11.05 1.46 -30.42
N SER A 132 -10.25 0.45 -30.06
CA SER A 132 -9.41 -0.33 -31.00
C SER A 132 -10.23 -1.13 -32.01
N ARG A 133 -11.49 -1.45 -31.70
CA ARG A 133 -12.41 -2.27 -32.51
C ARG A 133 -11.78 -3.57 -33.02
N THR A 134 -10.93 -4.20 -32.20
CA THR A 134 -10.24 -5.44 -32.53
C THR A 134 -10.69 -6.51 -31.53
N PRO A 135 -11.71 -7.32 -31.85
CA PRO A 135 -12.27 -8.30 -30.90
C PRO A 135 -11.22 -9.23 -30.30
N HIS A 136 -10.25 -9.67 -31.11
CA HIS A 136 -9.12 -10.48 -30.66
C HIS A 136 -8.34 -9.81 -29.52
N LEU A 137 -7.93 -8.56 -29.68
CA LEU A 137 -7.17 -7.83 -28.65
C LEU A 137 -8.03 -7.45 -27.45
N ALA A 138 -9.31 -7.16 -27.66
CA ALA A 138 -10.24 -6.90 -26.56
C ALA A 138 -10.36 -8.11 -25.61
N SER A 139 -10.20 -9.33 -26.13
CA SER A 139 -10.26 -10.57 -25.35
C SER A 139 -8.91 -11.14 -24.92
N SER A 140 -7.80 -10.73 -25.54
CA SER A 140 -6.46 -11.30 -25.26
C SER A 140 -5.54 -10.35 -24.51
N HIS A 141 -5.75 -9.05 -24.58
CA HIS A 141 -4.97 -8.10 -23.79
C HIS A 141 -5.58 -7.95 -22.40
N HIS A 142 -4.75 -7.95 -21.36
CA HIS A 142 -5.19 -7.91 -19.97
C HIS A 142 -4.29 -6.99 -19.15
N LEU A 143 -4.90 -6.35 -18.15
CA LEU A 143 -4.21 -5.77 -17.02
C LEU A 143 -4.02 -6.85 -15.94
N ILE A 144 -2.77 -7.14 -15.61
CA ILE A 144 -2.37 -7.95 -14.46
C ILE A 144 -1.96 -6.98 -13.35
N GLY A 145 -2.57 -7.08 -12.17
CA GLY A 145 -2.36 -6.15 -11.05
C GLY A 145 -3.66 -5.49 -10.59
N GLU A 146 -3.55 -4.29 -10.00
CA GLU A 146 -4.69 -3.53 -9.47
C GLU A 146 -5.30 -2.62 -10.57
N PRO A 147 -6.57 -2.82 -10.99
CA PRO A 147 -7.19 -1.98 -12.01
C PRO A 147 -7.68 -0.60 -11.52
N GLU A 148 -7.90 -0.42 -10.21
CA GLU A 148 -8.56 0.77 -9.65
C GLU A 148 -7.62 1.91 -9.24
N PHE A 149 -6.31 1.66 -9.18
CA PHE A 149 -5.36 2.69 -8.76
C PHE A 149 -5.22 3.79 -9.82
N GLU A 150 -4.86 4.98 -9.33
CA GLU A 150 -4.71 6.17 -10.16
C GLU A 150 -3.24 6.40 -10.51
N MET A 151 -2.95 6.50 -11.80
CA MET A 151 -1.59 6.76 -12.27
C MET A 151 -1.20 8.21 -12.02
N TRP A 152 -0.01 8.42 -11.46
CA TRP A 152 0.63 9.73 -11.47
C TRP A 152 1.32 9.94 -12.82
N LEU A 153 0.77 10.85 -13.64
CA LEU A 153 1.32 11.18 -14.97
C LEU A 153 2.47 12.19 -14.92
N GLY A 154 2.89 12.56 -13.72
CA GLY A 154 3.98 13.47 -13.40
C GLY A 154 4.28 13.41 -11.91
N LYS A 155 5.10 14.34 -11.41
CA LYS A 155 5.35 14.43 -9.97
C LYS A 155 4.04 14.80 -9.25
N PRO A 156 3.53 13.96 -8.33
CA PRO A 156 2.30 14.28 -7.62
C PRO A 156 2.47 15.50 -6.73
N GLY A 157 1.39 16.26 -6.58
CA GLY A 157 1.27 17.34 -5.61
C GLY A 157 1.26 16.82 -4.17
N GLN A 158 1.41 17.73 -3.20
CA GLN A 158 1.30 17.44 -1.78
C GLN A 158 0.14 18.25 -1.19
N MET A 159 -0.60 17.64 -0.27
CA MET A 159 -1.67 18.32 0.47
C MET A 159 -1.14 18.75 1.83
N GLY A 160 -1.06 20.06 2.07
CA GLY A 160 -0.80 20.62 3.40
C GLY A 160 -2.07 20.53 4.23
N MET A 161 -2.15 19.54 5.11
CA MET A 161 -3.35 19.29 5.92
C MET A 161 -3.22 19.89 7.32
N VAL A 162 -4.25 20.64 7.72
CA VAL A 162 -4.50 21.00 9.11
C VAL A 162 -5.68 20.18 9.60
N VAL A 163 -5.50 19.49 10.73
CA VAL A 163 -6.54 18.65 11.32
C VAL A 163 -6.63 18.99 12.79
N GLU A 164 -7.81 19.39 13.21
CA GLU A 164 -8.10 19.76 14.59
C GLU A 164 -9.26 18.90 15.09
N SER A 165 -9.04 18.23 16.22
CA SER A 165 -10.05 17.37 16.82
C SER A 165 -10.64 18.06 18.04
N THR A 166 -11.96 18.03 18.12
CA THR A 166 -12.74 18.41 19.30
C THR A 166 -13.47 17.19 19.84
N ASP A 167 -14.13 17.34 20.99
CA ASP A 167 -14.83 16.25 21.65
C ASP A 167 -15.90 15.58 20.78
N ASN A 168 -16.46 16.28 19.78
CA ASN A 168 -17.52 15.73 18.93
C ASN A 168 -17.29 15.95 17.43
N SER A 169 -16.20 16.59 17.03
CA SER A 169 -15.92 16.82 15.61
C SER A 169 -14.46 16.76 15.26
N ILE A 170 -14.17 16.40 14.03
CA ILE A 170 -12.85 16.54 13.43
C ILE A 170 -12.96 17.58 12.32
N GLN A 171 -12.26 18.70 12.49
CA GLN A 171 -12.13 19.77 11.50
C GLN A 171 -10.92 19.48 10.62
N ILE A 172 -11.10 19.59 9.31
CA ILE A 172 -10.07 19.29 8.33
C ILE A 172 -10.00 20.48 7.38
N ALA A 173 -8.82 21.07 7.22
CA ALA A 173 -8.61 22.20 6.34
C ALA A 173 -7.35 22.01 5.46
N SER A 174 -7.46 22.43 4.20
CA SER A 174 -6.37 22.47 3.22
C SER A 174 -6.81 23.29 2.01
N SER A 175 -5.87 24.07 1.43
CA SER A 175 -6.12 24.75 0.15
C SER A 175 -6.40 23.77 -0.99
N GLU A 176 -6.01 22.51 -0.81
CA GLU A 176 -6.13 21.43 -1.79
C GLU A 176 -7.29 20.48 -1.52
N LEU A 177 -8.17 20.79 -0.56
CA LEU A 177 -9.23 19.86 -0.16
C LEU A 177 -10.31 19.67 -1.22
N ASP A 178 -10.56 20.68 -2.05
CA ASP A 178 -11.58 20.64 -3.10
C ASP A 178 -11.38 19.43 -4.03
N SER A 179 -12.50 18.81 -4.38
CA SER A 179 -12.61 17.59 -5.19
C SER A 179 -11.97 16.33 -4.58
N SER A 180 -11.55 16.38 -3.31
CA SER A 180 -10.97 15.22 -2.62
C SER A 180 -12.02 14.22 -2.15
N THR A 181 -11.56 13.00 -1.87
CA THR A 181 -12.26 12.04 -1.02
C THR A 181 -11.60 12.03 0.36
N VAL A 182 -12.42 12.03 1.41
CA VAL A 182 -12.00 11.93 2.81
C VAL A 182 -12.60 10.66 3.41
N CYS A 183 -11.77 9.86 4.07
CA CYS A 183 -12.18 8.66 4.78
C CYS A 183 -11.68 8.72 6.22
N LEU A 184 -12.60 8.52 7.16
CA LEU A 184 -12.31 8.24 8.55
C LEU A 184 -12.52 6.74 8.80
N PHE A 185 -11.53 6.04 9.35
CA PHE A 185 -11.62 4.61 9.64
C PHE A 185 -11.05 4.29 11.03
N ASP A 186 -11.82 3.61 11.88
CA ASP A 186 -11.48 3.33 13.29
C ASP A 186 -11.10 1.87 13.55
N GLY A 187 -10.71 1.13 12.51
CA GLY A 187 -10.47 -0.32 12.59
C GLY A 187 -11.71 -1.17 12.31
N ASN A 188 -12.92 -0.65 12.59
CA ASN A 188 -14.17 -1.41 12.43
C ASN A 188 -15.10 -0.79 11.39
N SER A 189 -15.35 0.50 11.51
CA SER A 189 -16.28 1.28 10.71
C SER A 189 -15.54 2.34 9.90
N LYS A 190 -16.09 2.68 8.73
CA LYS A 190 -15.59 3.76 7.89
C LYS A 190 -16.68 4.78 7.56
N ARG A 191 -16.28 6.05 7.54
CA ARG A 191 -17.09 7.15 7.02
C ARG A 191 -16.37 7.78 5.84
N VAL A 192 -17.00 7.76 4.67
CA VAL A 192 -16.42 8.27 3.42
C VAL A 192 -17.23 9.47 2.94
N LEU A 193 -16.56 10.59 2.71
CA LEU A 193 -17.08 11.79 2.08
C LEU A 193 -16.38 11.95 0.73
N ARG A 194 -17.13 12.10 -0.35
CA ARG A 194 -16.59 12.19 -1.72
C ARG A 194 -16.88 13.56 -2.32
N ASN A 195 -16.02 14.00 -3.22
CA ASN A 195 -16.16 15.26 -3.94
C ASN A 195 -16.37 16.43 -2.98
N ILE A 196 -15.45 16.56 -2.01
CA ILE A 196 -15.48 17.69 -1.09
C ILE A 196 -15.48 19.00 -1.88
N SER A 197 -16.30 19.97 -1.47
CA SER A 197 -16.30 21.31 -2.04
C SER A 197 -15.70 22.28 -1.03
N GLY A 198 -14.80 23.14 -1.50
CA GLY A 198 -14.13 24.15 -0.68
C GLY A 198 -12.86 23.65 -0.01
N THR A 199 -12.40 24.41 0.99
CA THR A 199 -11.07 24.25 1.61
C THR A 199 -11.11 23.66 3.01
N ASP A 200 -12.30 23.42 3.55
CA ASP A 200 -12.50 22.93 4.91
C ASP A 200 -13.78 22.09 5.02
N ILE A 201 -13.76 21.11 5.92
CA ILE A 201 -14.91 20.30 6.28
C ILE A 201 -14.90 19.96 7.76
N SER A 202 -16.08 19.61 8.26
CA SER A 202 -16.27 19.11 9.61
C SER A 202 -16.94 17.73 9.62
N ILE A 203 -16.27 16.75 10.22
CA ILE A 203 -16.84 15.42 10.47
C ILE A 203 -17.40 15.40 11.89
N GLN A 204 -18.72 15.38 12.01
CA GLN A 204 -19.45 15.39 13.29
C GLN A 204 -19.63 13.99 13.90
N ASN A 205 -19.98 13.93 15.19
CA ASN A 205 -20.28 12.72 15.96
C ASN A 205 -19.08 11.77 16.09
N THR A 206 -17.94 12.33 16.46
CA THR A 206 -16.67 11.59 16.62
C THR A 206 -16.33 11.31 18.09
N SER A 207 -17.23 11.62 19.02
CA SER A 207 -17.01 11.53 20.47
C SER A 207 -16.72 10.11 20.99
N SER A 208 -17.21 9.08 20.29
CA SER A 208 -16.97 7.68 20.62
C SER A 208 -15.64 7.13 20.09
N LEU A 209 -14.91 7.88 19.26
CA LEU A 209 -13.70 7.40 18.63
C LEU A 209 -12.53 7.50 19.59
N SER A 210 -11.99 6.36 20.00
CA SER A 210 -10.74 6.34 20.74
C SER A 210 -9.53 6.56 19.86
N HIS A 211 -9.63 6.12 18.62
CA HIS A 211 -8.62 6.26 17.58
C HIS A 211 -9.28 6.26 16.21
N TYR A 212 -8.56 6.73 15.20
CA TYR A 212 -8.93 6.62 13.80
C TYR A 212 -7.74 6.88 12.90
N THR A 213 -7.86 6.41 11.66
CA THR A 213 -7.07 6.87 10.53
C THR A 213 -7.87 7.88 9.73
N LEU A 214 -7.22 8.98 9.36
CA LEU A 214 -7.75 9.97 8.44
C LEU A 214 -7.01 9.84 7.12
N SER A 215 -7.74 9.45 6.07
CA SER A 215 -7.22 9.38 4.71
C SER A 215 -7.86 10.47 3.85
N VAL A 216 -7.05 11.27 3.15
CA VAL A 216 -7.51 12.26 2.17
C VAL A 216 -6.75 12.03 0.87
N TRP A 217 -7.47 11.88 -0.24
CA TRP A 217 -6.86 11.65 -1.54
C TRP A 217 -7.66 12.27 -2.68
N LYS A 218 -6.94 12.67 -3.73
CA LYS A 218 -7.49 13.10 -5.02
C LYS A 218 -6.49 12.78 -6.13
N PRO A 219 -6.93 12.68 -7.40
CA PRO A 219 -6.01 12.42 -8.50
C PRO A 219 -4.88 13.45 -8.59
N GLY A 220 -3.68 12.97 -8.91
CA GLY A 220 -2.50 13.84 -9.07
C GLY A 220 -1.83 14.30 -7.77
N PHE A 221 -2.29 13.87 -6.60
CA PHE A 221 -1.68 14.20 -5.30
C PHE A 221 -1.22 12.94 -4.57
N LEU A 222 -0.20 13.09 -3.71
CA LEU A 222 0.13 12.07 -2.72
C LEU A 222 -1.03 12.00 -1.71
N PRO A 223 -1.53 10.80 -1.38
CA PRO A 223 -2.56 10.66 -0.37
C PRO A 223 -2.03 11.14 0.98
N PHE A 224 -2.86 11.80 1.77
CA PHE A 224 -2.61 12.03 3.18
C PHE A 224 -3.22 10.87 3.96
N ILE A 225 -2.45 10.19 4.81
CA ILE A 225 -2.94 9.09 5.64
C ILE A 225 -2.28 9.24 7.00
N ARG A 226 -3.04 9.60 8.03
CA ARG A 226 -2.53 9.79 9.39
C ARG A 226 -3.32 8.99 10.41
N PHE A 227 -2.63 8.34 11.34
CA PHE A 227 -3.26 7.75 12.51
C PHE A 227 -3.37 8.77 13.65
N TYR A 228 -4.52 8.76 14.33
CA TYR A 228 -4.77 9.54 15.54
C TYR A 228 -5.19 8.61 16.67
N GLY A 229 -4.45 8.63 17.79
CA GLY A 229 -4.92 8.08 19.06
C GLY A 229 -5.47 9.23 19.91
N ALA A 230 -6.79 9.37 20.00
CA ALA A 230 -7.44 10.55 20.59
C ALA A 230 -7.56 10.45 22.11
N GLN A 231 -8.58 9.74 22.61
CA GLN A 231 -8.88 9.59 24.04
C GLN A 231 -9.57 8.25 24.33
N GLY A 232 -9.49 7.75 25.55
CA GLY A 232 -10.10 6.48 25.95
C GLY A 232 -9.11 5.31 25.89
N THR A 233 -9.61 4.11 26.21
CA THR A 233 -8.79 2.92 26.41
C THR A 233 -9.08 1.86 25.36
N LEU A 234 -8.03 1.37 24.71
CA LEU A 234 -8.09 0.15 23.90
C LEU A 234 -7.97 -1.06 24.83
N SER A 235 -8.89 -2.01 24.71
CA SER A 235 -8.89 -3.29 25.42
C SER A 235 -9.27 -4.40 24.45
N ASP A 236 -8.65 -5.57 24.58
CA ASP A 236 -8.88 -6.74 23.72
C ASP A 236 -8.82 -6.37 22.21
N PHE A 237 -7.76 -5.65 21.84
CA PHE A 237 -7.56 -5.03 20.54
C PHE A 237 -6.26 -5.54 19.93
N ASP A 238 -6.23 -5.96 18.66
CA ASP A 238 -5.01 -6.40 17.99
C ASP A 238 -5.04 -5.95 16.52
N GLU A 239 -4.50 -4.76 16.25
CA GLU A 239 -4.52 -4.19 14.90
C GLU A 239 -3.19 -3.54 14.52
N LYS A 240 -2.94 -3.54 13.20
CA LYS A 240 -1.81 -2.88 12.57
C LYS A 240 -2.28 -1.83 11.56
N PHE A 241 -1.80 -0.61 11.72
CA PHE A 241 -2.04 0.50 10.79
C PHE A 241 -0.75 0.87 10.04
N ILE A 242 -0.85 0.95 8.71
CA ILE A 242 0.21 1.48 7.84
C ILE A 242 -0.22 2.87 7.37
N VAL A 243 0.55 3.89 7.76
CA VAL A 243 0.20 5.30 7.58
C VAL A 243 1.39 6.13 7.11
N LEU A 244 1.16 7.37 6.69
CA LEU A 244 2.27 8.29 6.44
C LEU A 244 2.88 8.76 7.75
N ASP A 245 2.06 9.20 8.70
CA ASP A 245 2.48 9.70 10.00
C ASP A 245 1.43 9.38 11.07
N ALA A 246 1.76 9.63 12.33
CA ALA A 246 0.84 9.38 13.44
C ALA A 246 1.00 10.40 14.58
N GLU A 247 -0.14 10.76 15.17
CA GLU A 247 -0.26 11.56 16.39
C GLU A 247 -0.98 10.72 17.44
N ILE A 248 -0.29 10.35 18.51
CA ILE A 248 -0.83 9.44 19.54
C ILE A 248 -0.89 10.19 20.86
N GLY A 249 -2.10 10.34 21.39
CA GLY A 249 -2.39 11.24 22.50
C GLY A 249 -2.39 12.71 22.06
N GLU A 250 -2.98 13.54 22.89
CA GLU A 250 -3.04 14.98 22.77
C GLU A 250 -1.83 15.65 23.45
N GLN A 251 -1.42 16.79 22.89
CA GLN A 251 -0.39 17.64 23.48
C GLN A 251 -0.95 18.43 24.66
N TYR A 252 -0.27 18.37 25.80
CA TYR A 252 -0.62 19.13 27.00
C TYR A 252 0.61 19.78 27.63
N THR A 253 0.50 21.08 27.94
CA THR A 253 1.49 21.86 28.69
C THR A 253 1.12 21.93 30.17
N GLY A 254 0.88 20.78 30.82
CA GLY A 254 0.46 20.75 32.23
C GLY A 254 0.12 19.36 32.75
N THR A 255 -0.67 19.32 33.83
CA THR A 255 -1.25 18.08 34.34
C THR A 255 -2.29 17.57 33.35
N LEU A 256 -2.22 16.29 33.00
CA LEU A 256 -3.17 15.67 32.08
C LEU A 256 -4.58 15.70 32.68
N PRO A 257 -5.60 16.22 31.96
CA PRO A 257 -6.97 16.17 32.44
C PRO A 257 -7.47 14.73 32.54
N VAL A 258 -8.27 14.46 33.57
CA VAL A 258 -8.87 13.13 33.79
C VAL A 258 -9.74 12.75 32.58
N GLY A 259 -9.59 11.53 32.08
CA GLY A 259 -10.37 11.01 30.95
C GLY A 259 -9.90 11.45 29.55
N ARG A 260 -8.85 12.28 29.46
CA ARG A 260 -8.25 12.72 28.17
C ARG A 260 -7.04 11.91 27.73
N ALA A 261 -6.72 10.85 28.48
CA ALA A 261 -5.64 9.93 28.12
C ALA A 261 -6.08 9.02 26.98
N PHE A 262 -5.16 8.77 26.05
CA PHE A 262 -5.26 7.63 25.13
C PHE A 262 -4.48 6.46 25.74
N CYS A 263 -5.19 5.41 26.12
CA CYS A 263 -4.62 4.27 26.82
C CYS A 263 -4.54 3.04 25.91
N VAL A 264 -3.37 2.41 25.82
CA VAL A 264 -3.22 1.04 25.31
C VAL A 264 -3.32 0.12 26.51
N GLY A 265 -4.49 -0.48 26.70
CA GLY A 265 -4.90 -1.19 27.90
C GLY A 265 -4.71 -2.71 27.84
N SER A 266 -5.43 -3.42 28.71
CA SER A 266 -5.34 -4.87 28.88
C SER A 266 -5.59 -5.62 27.56
N ASN A 267 -4.73 -6.59 27.27
CA ASN A 267 -4.76 -7.41 26.05
C ASN A 267 -4.80 -6.60 24.74
N ALA A 268 -4.39 -5.32 24.76
CA ALA A 268 -4.36 -4.50 23.56
C ALA A 268 -2.95 -4.48 22.94
N THR A 269 -2.86 -4.82 21.67
CA THR A 269 -1.68 -4.67 20.81
C THR A 269 -2.00 -3.69 19.69
N LEU A 270 -1.39 -2.50 19.75
CA LEU A 270 -1.48 -1.49 18.69
C LEU A 270 -0.15 -1.43 17.96
N THR A 271 -0.16 -1.68 16.65
CA THR A 271 1.02 -1.54 15.79
C THR A 271 0.84 -0.40 14.80
N ILE A 272 1.75 0.57 14.83
CA ILE A 272 1.81 1.69 13.88
C ILE A 272 3.08 1.57 13.04
N GLU A 273 2.91 1.39 11.73
CA GLU A 273 4.00 1.48 10.75
C GLU A 273 3.84 2.79 9.98
N ALA A 274 4.81 3.70 10.12
CA ALA A 274 4.73 5.04 9.58
C ALA A 274 5.92 5.35 8.67
N LEU A 275 5.63 5.88 7.48
CA LEU A 275 6.64 6.28 6.49
C LEU A 275 7.38 7.57 6.86
N LYS A 276 6.80 8.39 7.73
CA LYS A 276 7.31 9.68 8.22
C LYS A 276 7.30 9.69 9.75
N ALA A 277 7.21 10.89 10.33
CA ALA A 277 7.31 11.08 11.76
C ALA A 277 6.12 10.48 12.53
N VAL A 278 6.42 10.01 13.74
CA VAL A 278 5.41 9.61 14.73
C VAL A 278 5.61 10.44 15.99
N ASN A 279 4.57 11.11 16.44
CA ASN A 279 4.57 11.87 17.67
C ASN A 279 3.68 11.17 18.70
N VAL A 280 4.30 10.71 19.78
CA VAL A 280 3.62 10.16 20.93
C VAL A 280 3.64 11.20 22.04
N ASN A 281 2.48 11.73 22.36
CA ASN A 281 2.28 12.85 23.26
C ASN A 281 2.03 12.37 24.70
N ARG A 282 2.02 13.32 25.64
CA ARG A 282 1.94 13.05 27.08
C ARG A 282 0.65 12.38 27.53
N SER A 283 -0.44 12.54 26.79
CA SER A 283 -1.68 11.84 27.12
C SER A 283 -1.69 10.37 26.69
N CYS A 284 -0.65 9.87 26.02
CA CYS A 284 -0.54 8.45 25.72
C CYS A 284 0.00 7.68 26.94
N ILE A 285 -0.75 6.66 27.36
CA ILE A 285 -0.41 5.79 28.48
C ILE A 285 -0.48 4.34 28.02
N ILE A 286 0.56 3.57 28.27
CA ILE A 286 0.58 2.14 27.99
C ILE A 286 0.41 1.43 29.33
N GLU A 287 -0.76 0.83 29.53
CA GLU A 287 -1.15 0.22 30.80
C GLU A 287 -0.70 -1.24 30.90
N GLU A 288 -0.97 -1.86 32.04
CA GLU A 288 -0.68 -3.27 32.28
C GLU A 288 -1.33 -4.16 31.21
N GLY A 289 -0.53 -5.05 30.61
CA GLY A 289 -0.99 -5.95 29.54
C GLY A 289 -1.07 -5.30 28.15
N GLY A 290 -0.90 -3.98 28.04
CA GLY A 290 -0.90 -3.24 26.78
C GLY A 290 0.46 -3.27 26.08
N THR A 291 0.44 -3.35 24.75
CA THR A 291 1.63 -3.29 23.88
C THR A 291 1.44 -2.27 22.76
N LEU A 292 2.27 -1.23 22.75
CA LEU A 292 2.38 -0.29 21.63
C LEU A 292 3.66 -0.59 20.84
N THR A 293 3.52 -0.88 19.56
CA THR A 293 4.65 -1.07 18.63
C THR A 293 4.65 0.03 17.58
N ILE A 294 5.77 0.75 17.45
CA ILE A 294 5.96 1.83 16.48
C ILE A 294 7.13 1.48 15.58
N ALA A 295 6.89 1.35 14.28
CA ALA A 295 7.91 1.19 13.25
C ALA A 295 7.90 2.44 12.35
N GLY A 296 8.80 3.38 12.61
CA GLY A 296 8.95 4.61 11.83
C GLY A 296 10.09 4.53 10.83
N ASP A 297 9.93 5.09 9.64
CA ASP A 297 11.01 5.23 8.64
C ASP A 297 11.79 6.54 8.75
N ASP A 298 11.38 7.41 9.67
CA ASP A 298 12.00 8.71 9.94
C ASP A 298 12.19 8.93 11.46
N LYS A 299 11.54 9.96 12.03
CA LYS A 299 11.69 10.36 13.43
C LYS A 299 10.50 9.92 14.29
N VAL A 300 10.77 9.30 15.44
CA VAL A 300 9.78 9.05 16.49
C VAL A 300 10.06 9.95 17.70
N THR A 301 9.07 10.73 18.13
CA THR A 301 9.13 11.54 19.35
C THR A 301 8.27 10.90 20.44
N LEU A 302 8.85 10.65 21.61
CA LEU A 302 8.19 9.97 22.73
C LEU A 302 8.03 10.93 23.91
N ASN A 303 6.79 11.12 24.37
CA ASN A 303 6.45 11.84 25.60
C ASN A 303 5.44 11.06 26.48
N CYS A 304 5.23 9.77 26.22
CA CYS A 304 4.23 8.92 26.88
C CYS A 304 4.69 8.33 28.22
N THR A 305 3.75 7.71 28.92
CA THR A 305 4.02 6.90 30.12
C THR A 305 3.83 5.41 29.85
N VAL A 306 4.85 4.61 30.13
CA VAL A 306 4.76 3.14 30.16
C VAL A 306 4.59 2.70 31.61
N LYS A 307 3.40 2.23 31.98
CA LYS A 307 3.11 1.76 33.33
C LYS A 307 3.69 0.37 33.60
N THR A 308 3.67 -0.03 34.86
CA THR A 308 3.98 -1.39 35.30
C THR A 308 3.25 -2.43 34.43
N GLY A 309 3.99 -3.38 33.84
CA GLY A 309 3.43 -4.43 32.97
C GLY A 309 3.08 -4.00 31.53
N GLY A 310 3.15 -2.71 31.22
CA GLY A 310 2.98 -2.18 29.86
C GLY A 310 4.26 -2.32 29.01
N LYS A 311 4.11 -2.35 27.69
CA LYS A 311 5.21 -2.58 26.73
C LYS A 311 5.21 -1.57 25.60
N LEU A 312 6.33 -0.86 25.43
CA LEU A 312 6.59 0.00 24.28
C LEU A 312 7.73 -0.59 23.45
N LYS A 313 7.49 -0.79 22.15
CA LYS A 313 8.51 -1.19 21.18
C LYS A 313 8.63 -0.13 20.10
N VAL A 314 9.84 0.36 19.85
CA VAL A 314 10.08 1.42 18.86
C VAL A 314 11.22 1.04 17.94
N THR A 315 10.99 1.13 16.64
CA THR A 315 12.00 0.93 15.60
C THR A 315 11.99 2.12 14.65
N ALA A 316 13.06 2.94 14.65
CA ALA A 316 13.13 4.12 13.77
C ALA A 316 14.56 4.59 13.50
N LYS A 317 14.74 5.44 12.47
CA LYS A 317 16.05 6.05 12.15
C LYS A 317 16.49 7.04 13.22
N SER A 318 15.54 7.79 13.77
CA SER A 318 15.76 8.76 14.84
C SER A 318 14.71 8.62 15.93
N ILE A 319 15.13 8.54 17.19
CA ILE A 319 14.23 8.44 18.34
C ILE A 319 14.57 9.56 19.32
N GLN A 320 13.58 10.37 19.66
CA GLN A 320 13.72 11.47 20.63
C GLN A 320 12.79 11.24 21.81
N MET A 321 13.34 11.10 23.00
CA MET A 321 12.57 11.12 24.25
C MET A 321 12.49 12.55 24.76
N GLY A 322 11.28 13.07 24.90
CA GLY A 322 11.03 14.38 25.49
C GLY A 322 10.81 14.31 27.00
N ASN A 323 10.66 15.47 27.64
CA ASN A 323 10.53 15.59 29.10
C ASN A 323 9.27 14.91 29.67
N GLY A 324 8.28 14.58 28.83
CA GLY A 324 7.09 13.85 29.25
C GLY A 324 7.28 12.33 29.33
N PHE A 325 8.37 11.79 28.79
CA PHE A 325 8.57 10.36 28.69
C PHE A 325 8.90 9.72 30.04
N THR A 326 8.15 8.69 30.42
CA THR A 326 8.36 7.94 31.67
C THR A 326 8.12 6.45 31.49
N VAL A 327 8.92 5.64 32.21
CA VAL A 327 8.72 4.18 32.33
C VAL A 327 8.71 3.86 33.82
N GLU A 328 7.58 3.33 34.31
CA GLU A 328 7.43 2.90 35.70
C GLU A 328 8.16 1.58 35.96
N PRO A 329 8.56 1.28 37.21
CA PRO A 329 9.13 -0.02 37.56
C PRO A 329 8.26 -1.18 37.08
N GLY A 330 8.83 -2.09 36.29
CA GLY A 330 8.10 -3.22 35.70
C GLY A 330 7.45 -2.94 34.34
N GLY A 331 7.49 -1.70 33.83
CA GLY A 331 7.23 -1.39 32.43
C GLY A 331 8.39 -1.81 31.53
N THR A 332 8.11 -2.10 30.25
CA THR A 332 9.12 -2.55 29.28
C THR A 332 9.25 -1.55 28.14
N LEU A 333 10.50 -1.20 27.80
CA LEU A 333 10.87 -0.40 26.64
C LEU A 333 11.89 -1.17 25.80
N ASP A 334 11.57 -1.39 24.52
CA ASP A 334 12.47 -1.96 23.52
C ASP A 334 12.68 -0.94 22.40
N ILE A 335 13.95 -0.64 22.10
CA ILE A 335 14.33 0.36 21.11
C ILE A 335 15.34 -0.25 20.13
N GLN A 336 15.03 -0.12 18.86
CA GLN A 336 15.89 -0.53 17.75
C GLN A 336 16.05 0.63 16.77
N TYR A 337 17.29 0.88 16.34
CA TYR A 337 17.57 1.87 15.30
C TYR A 337 17.54 1.20 13.93
N LYS A 338 16.94 1.86 12.94
CA LYS A 338 17.01 1.47 11.52
C LYS A 338 18.24 2.07 10.86
#